data_AF-W1I8C2-F1
#
_entry.id   AF-W1I8C2-F1
#
_cell.length_a   1.000
_cell.length_b   1.000
_cell.length_c   1.000
_cell.angle_alpha   90.00
_cell.angle_beta   90.00
_cell.angle_gamma   90.00
#
_symmetry.space_group_name_H-M   'P 1'
#
loop_
_entity.id
_entity.type
_entity.pdbx_description
1 polymer ?
#
loop_
_entity_poly.entity_id
_entity_poly.type
_entity_poly.pdbx_seq_one_letter_code
_entity_poly.pdbx_strand_id
1 'polypeptide(L)'
;LIFHASTGALGGGGLTHVAPGQQVVLRFKAERAGTFIYHCAPGGVMIPYHVVSGMNGAVMILPREGLKDKAGNLVKYTSTYYRRARLVCPKR
;
A
#
# COMPACT_ATOMS: atom_id res chain seq x y z
N LEU A 1 -5.75 -5.13 5.14
CA LEU A 1 -5.26 -3.90 4.47
C LEU A 1 -5.52 -4.03 2.98
N ILE A 2 -5.98 -2.97 2.30
CA ILE A 2 -6.19 -2.92 0.86
C ILE A 2 -5.12 -2.03 0.24
N PHE A 3 -4.38 -2.55 -0.74
CA PHE A 3 -3.46 -1.82 -1.60
C PHE A 3 -4.06 -1.70 -3.00
N HIS A 4 -4.39 -0.47 -3.43
CA HIS A 4 -4.93 -0.25 -4.79
C HIS A 4 -3.91 -0.57 -5.89
N ALA A 5 -2.62 -0.58 -5.54
CA ALA A 5 -1.52 -0.99 -6.39
C ALA A 5 -1.48 -2.50 -6.69
N SER A 6 -2.11 -3.32 -5.85
CA SER A 6 -2.06 -4.78 -5.97
C SER A 6 -3.25 -5.30 -6.77
N THR A 7 -3.04 -6.41 -7.49
CA THR A 7 -4.08 -7.09 -8.27
C THR A 7 -4.43 -8.42 -7.60
N GLY A 8 -5.72 -8.67 -7.35
CA GLY A 8 -6.21 -9.90 -6.72
C GLY A 8 -6.49 -9.77 -5.21
N ALA A 9 -7.28 -10.72 -4.68
CA ALA A 9 -7.65 -10.83 -3.27
C ALA A 9 -8.14 -9.52 -2.60
N LEU A 10 -8.96 -8.75 -3.31
CA LEU A 10 -9.46 -7.44 -2.85
C LEU A 10 -8.33 -6.46 -2.48
N GLY A 11 -7.30 -6.39 -3.32
CA GLY A 11 -6.12 -5.56 -3.07
C GLY A 11 -5.28 -6.08 -1.88
N GLY A 12 -5.30 -7.39 -1.62
CA GLY A 12 -4.71 -8.00 -0.43
C GLY A 12 -5.59 -7.95 0.83
N GLY A 13 -6.77 -7.31 0.78
CA GLY A 13 -7.71 -7.22 1.90
C GLY A 13 -8.14 -8.60 2.41
N GLY A 14 -8.51 -9.51 1.51
CA GLY A 14 -8.95 -10.86 1.86
C GLY A 14 -7.84 -11.77 2.41
N LEU A 15 -6.56 -11.38 2.27
CA LEU A 15 -5.41 -12.14 2.76
C LEU A 15 -4.78 -11.53 4.02
N THR A 16 -5.25 -10.37 4.44
CA THR A 16 -4.60 -9.57 5.50
C THR A 16 -5.57 -9.17 6.61
N HIS A 17 -6.50 -10.08 6.93
CA HIS A 17 -7.23 -10.05 8.20
C HIS A 17 -6.29 -10.51 9.32
N VAL A 18 -5.93 -9.59 10.21
CA VAL A 18 -4.91 -9.81 11.25
C VAL A 18 -5.47 -9.31 12.56
N ALA A 19 -5.53 -10.17 13.58
CA ALA A 19 -5.96 -9.80 14.92
C ALA A 19 -4.86 -9.06 15.70
N PRO A 20 -5.19 -8.35 16.79
CA PRO A 20 -4.19 -7.69 17.62
C PRO A 20 -3.07 -8.63 18.09
N GLY A 21 -1.82 -8.23 17.83
CA GLY A 21 -0.62 -9.01 18.13
C GLY A 21 -0.26 -10.08 17.11
N GLN A 22 -1.04 -10.24 16.05
CA GLN A 22 -0.67 -11.07 14.92
C GLN A 22 0.09 -10.26 13.86
N GLN A 23 0.75 -10.98 12.95
CA GLN A 23 1.47 -10.40 11.83
C GLN A 23 1.17 -11.19 10.56
N VAL A 24 1.13 -10.50 9.44
CA VAL A 24 1.05 -11.12 8.11
C VAL A 24 2.04 -10.46 7.17
N VAL A 25 2.54 -11.24 6.21
CA VAL A 25 3.38 -10.76 5.12
C VAL A 25 2.56 -10.85 3.84
N LEU A 26 2.33 -9.70 3.20
CA LEU A 26 1.74 -9.65 1.87
C LEU A 26 2.85 -9.50 0.84
N ARG A 27 2.82 -10.35 -0.20
CA ARG A 27 3.67 -10.21 -1.39
C ARG A 27 2.77 -10.05 -2.60
N PHE A 28 2.98 -8.97 -3.35
CA PHE A 28 2.32 -8.75 -4.64
C PHE A 28 3.32 -8.21 -5.65
N LYS A 29 3.05 -8.43 -6.93
CA LYS A 29 3.82 -7.84 -8.03
C LYS A 29 3.19 -6.51 -8.42
N ALA A 30 3.99 -5.46 -8.43
CA ALA A 30 3.60 -4.13 -8.86
C ALA A 30 3.64 -4.07 -10.40
N GLU A 31 2.51 -4.36 -11.05
CA GLU A 31 2.42 -4.41 -12.52
C GLU A 31 2.26 -3.02 -13.17
N ARG A 32 1.78 -2.03 -12.42
CA ARG A 32 1.43 -0.70 -12.94
C ARG A 32 2.19 0.39 -12.21
N ALA A 33 2.83 1.29 -12.97
CA ALA A 33 3.40 2.52 -12.42
C ALA A 33 2.29 3.52 -12.06
N GLY A 34 2.51 4.32 -11.02
CA GLY A 34 1.56 5.32 -10.54
C GLY A 34 1.57 5.47 -9.02
N THR A 35 0.75 6.40 -8.54
CA THR A 35 0.52 6.64 -7.11
C THR A 35 -0.84 6.07 -6.72
N PHE A 36 -0.82 5.15 -5.75
CA PHE A 36 -1.99 4.38 -5.34
C PHE A 36 -2.25 4.57 -3.86
N ILE A 37 -3.51 4.70 -3.48
CA ILE A 37 -3.90 4.71 -2.07
C ILE A 37 -3.86 3.27 -1.51
N TYR A 38 -3.50 3.15 -0.24
CA TYR A 38 -3.77 1.97 0.55
C TYR A 38 -4.50 2.37 1.82
N HIS A 39 -5.35 1.49 2.33
CA HIS A 39 -6.07 1.75 3.57
C HIS A 39 -6.47 0.46 4.31
N CYS A 40 -6.84 0.59 5.58
CA CYS A 40 -7.35 -0.54 6.34
C CYS A 40 -8.79 -0.87 5.91
N ALA A 41 -9.11 -2.16 5.91
CA ALA A 41 -10.45 -2.66 5.57
C ALA A 41 -10.76 -3.89 6.43
N PRO A 42 -11.22 -3.69 7.68
CA PRO A 42 -11.64 -4.78 8.55
C PRO A 42 -12.97 -5.43 8.12
N GLY A 43 -13.72 -4.78 7.22
CA GLY A 43 -15.03 -5.22 6.72
C GLY A 43 -16.18 -4.33 7.18
N GLY A 44 -17.27 -4.28 6.39
CA GLY A 44 -18.50 -3.56 6.71
C GLY A 44 -18.33 -2.06 7.01
N VAL A 45 -19.16 -1.54 7.91
CA VAL A 45 -19.18 -0.13 8.33
C VAL A 45 -17.92 0.34 9.07
N MET A 46 -17.05 -0.60 9.47
CA MET A 46 -15.79 -0.27 10.15
C MET A 46 -14.72 0.23 9.17
N ILE A 47 -14.87 0.02 7.86
CA ILE A 47 -13.94 0.53 6.84
C ILE A 47 -13.81 2.06 6.91
N PRO A 48 -14.89 2.87 6.78
CA PRO A 48 -14.77 4.32 6.86
C PRO A 48 -14.21 4.79 8.21
N TYR A 49 -14.60 4.15 9.32
CA TYR A 49 -14.09 4.51 10.65
C TYR A 49 -12.56 4.37 10.75
N HIS A 50 -12.02 3.26 10.25
CA HIS A 50 -10.57 3.05 10.24
C HIS A 50 -9.85 4.03 9.29
N VAL A 51 -10.45 4.34 8.14
CA VAL A 51 -9.89 5.30 7.17
C VAL A 51 -9.81 6.70 7.77
N VAL A 52 -10.91 7.22 8.35
CA VAL A 52 -10.95 8.57 8.94
C VAL A 52 -10.10 8.68 10.20
N SER A 53 -9.90 7.56 10.92
CA SER A 53 -8.98 7.48 12.07
C SER A 53 -7.50 7.43 11.67
N GLY A 54 -7.18 7.59 10.38
CA GLY A 54 -5.81 7.71 9.88
C GLY A 54 -5.19 6.42 9.35
N MET A 55 -5.95 5.32 9.23
CA MET A 55 -5.43 4.07 8.65
C MET A 55 -5.47 4.09 7.12
N ASN A 56 -4.86 5.10 6.51
CA ASN A 56 -4.71 5.25 5.07
C ASN A 56 -3.32 5.82 4.74
N GLY A 57 -2.89 5.68 3.49
CA GLY A 57 -1.65 6.24 2.99
C GLY A 57 -1.51 6.04 1.49
N ALA A 58 -0.38 6.46 0.93
CA ALA A 58 -0.08 6.32 -0.49
C ALA A 58 1.18 5.49 -0.72
N VAL A 59 1.18 4.69 -1.78
CA VAL A 59 2.33 3.98 -2.32
C VAL A 59 2.55 4.43 -3.75
N MET A 60 3.78 4.83 -4.07
CA MET A 60 4.18 5.20 -5.43
C MET A 60 5.02 4.09 -6.03
N ILE A 61 4.60 3.61 -7.19
CA ILE A 61 5.34 2.68 -8.03
C ILE A 61 5.94 3.48 -9.17
N LEU A 62 7.27 3.58 -9.18
CA LEU A 62 7.99 4.28 -10.22
C LEU A 62 7.93 3.52 -11.55
N PRO A 63 7.85 4.23 -12.69
CA PRO A 63 8.13 3.63 -14.00
C PRO A 63 9.53 3.01 -14.02
N ARG A 64 9.75 2.00 -14.87
CA ARG A 64 11.03 1.28 -14.94
C ARG A 64 12.17 2.20 -15.42
N GLU A 65 11.81 3.11 -16.30
CA GLU A 65 12.63 4.17 -16.87
C GLU A 65 12.80 5.39 -15.94
N GLY A 66 12.19 5.36 -14.74
CA GLY A 66 12.20 6.47 -13.80
C GLY A 66 11.17 7.56 -14.10
N LEU A 67 11.03 8.51 -13.18
CA LEU A 67 10.14 9.66 -13.35
C LEU A 67 10.84 10.73 -14.21
N LYS A 68 10.13 11.26 -15.21
CA LYS A 68 10.63 12.32 -16.09
C LYS A 68 9.86 13.62 -15.89
N ASP A 69 10.56 14.74 -16.02
CA ASP A 69 9.94 16.07 -16.04
C ASP A 69 9.29 16.36 -17.41
N LYS A 70 8.73 17.56 -17.58
CA LYS A 70 8.11 18.00 -18.84
C LYS A 70 9.09 18.08 -20.02
N ALA A 71 10.38 18.26 -19.75
CA ALA A 71 11.44 18.34 -20.75
C ALA A 71 12.08 16.97 -21.06
N GLY A 72 11.63 15.91 -20.38
CA GLY A 72 12.13 14.54 -20.55
C GLY A 72 13.35 14.20 -19.70
N ASN A 73 13.80 15.10 -18.82
CA ASN A 73 14.93 14.83 -17.92
C ASN A 73 14.50 13.95 -16.75
N LEU A 74 15.40 13.07 -16.29
CA LEU A 74 15.15 12.24 -15.12
C LEU A 74 15.08 13.08 -13.85
N VAL A 75 13.98 12.94 -13.12
CA VAL A 75 13.80 13.57 -11.81
C VAL A 75 14.66 12.81 -10.80
N LYS A 76 15.58 13.51 -10.13
CA LYS A 76 16.34 12.95 -9.01
C LYS A 76 15.44 12.84 -7.79
N TYR A 77 15.38 11.65 -7.19
CA TYR A 77 14.68 11.39 -5.94
C TYR A 77 15.65 10.77 -4.93
N THR A 78 15.60 11.27 -3.69
CA THR A 78 16.63 11.01 -2.66
C THR A 78 16.55 9.62 -2.03
N SER A 79 15.39 8.96 -2.06
CA SER A 79 15.23 7.66 -1.39
C SER A 79 14.07 6.82 -1.94
N THR A 80 14.38 5.69 -2.57
CA THR A 80 13.42 4.62 -2.86
C THR A 80 13.42 3.64 -1.69
N TYR A 81 12.39 3.69 -0.84
CA TYR A 81 12.23 2.72 0.24
C TYR A 81 11.53 1.46 -0.30
N TYR A 82 12.30 0.44 -0.69
CA TYR A 82 11.75 -0.91 -0.86
C TYR A 82 11.44 -1.50 0.52
N ARG A 83 10.27 -1.18 1.08
CA ARG A 83 9.84 -1.73 2.36
C ARG A 83 9.07 -3.03 2.08
N ARG A 84 9.62 -4.17 2.53
CA ARG A 84 8.82 -5.40 2.68
C ARG A 84 7.68 -5.07 3.65
N ALA A 85 6.45 -5.01 3.15
CA ALA A 85 5.29 -4.65 3.96
C ALA A 85 4.99 -5.78 4.96
N ARG A 86 5.57 -5.69 6.16
CA ARG A 86 5.16 -6.47 7.33
C ARG A 86 4.04 -5.70 8.00
N LEU A 87 2.83 -6.26 7.98
CA LEU A 87 1.69 -5.69 8.67
C LEU A 87 1.71 -6.22 10.11
N VAL A 88 1.91 -5.30 11.06
CA VAL A 88 1.83 -5.59 12.50
C VAL A 88 0.57 -4.90 13.01
N CYS A 89 -0.37 -5.67 13.54
CA CYS A 89 -1.50 -5.11 14.28
C CYS A 89 -1.04 -4.93 15.74
N PRO A 90 -0.83 -3.70 16.24
CA PRO A 90 -0.40 -3.51 17.61
C PRO A 90 -1.44 -4.08 18.59
N LYS A 91 -0.98 -4.82 19.61
CA LYS A 91 -1.80 -5.05 20.80
C LYS A 91 -1.88 -3.71 21.52
N ARG A 92 -3.09 -3.21 21.77
CA ARG A 92 -3.26 -2.31 22.92
C ARG A 92 -3.08 -3.13 24.19
#